data_AF-A0AAQ0ZIN7-F1
#
_entry.id   AF-A0AAQ0ZIN7-F1
#
_cell.length_a   1.000
_cell.length_b   1.000
_cell.length_c   1.000
_cell.angle_alpha   90.00
_cell.angle_beta   90.00
_cell.angle_gamma   90.00
#
_symmetry.space_group_name_H-M   'P 1'
#
loop_
_entity.id
_entity.type
_entity.pdbx_description
1 polymer ?
#
loop_
_entity_poly.entity_id
_entity_poly.type
_entity_poly.pdbx_seq_one_letter_code
_entity_poly.pdbx_strand_id
1 'polypeptide(L)'
;MVLDRQGYDDLVMYLTQNLALFEKPGQIKPGAPTVLELIEDVIAENVMLLCEQHTELNTEQRSQIVREVDGIVYDLQEVLSSVTNQPVTVEQHAFIDEFAGLVKNLFDNAVIESV
;
A
#
# COMPACT_ATOMS: atom_id res chain seq x y z
N MET A 1 -0.77 10.65 11.14
CA MET A 1 -0.24 11.05 9.82
C MET A 1 -1.23 10.47 8.83
N VAL A 2 -0.88 9.98 7.64
CA VAL A 2 -1.85 9.81 6.53
C VAL A 2 -3.14 9.05 6.90
N LEU A 3 -3.11 8.12 7.86
CA LEU A 3 -4.27 7.33 8.30
C LEU A 3 -5.46 8.18 8.77
N ASP A 4 -5.23 9.35 9.36
CA ASP A 4 -6.30 10.24 9.87
C ASP A 4 -6.81 11.25 8.82
N ARG A 5 -6.35 11.14 7.57
CA ARG A 5 -6.65 12.11 6.50
C ARG A 5 -7.69 11.54 5.55
N GLN A 6 -8.54 12.43 5.01
CA GLN A 6 -9.53 12.10 3.97
C GLN A 6 -8.92 11.34 2.79
N GLY A 7 -7.68 11.68 2.40
CA GLY A 7 -7.00 10.99 1.31
C GLY A 7 -6.82 9.49 1.56
N TYR A 8 -6.65 9.05 2.82
CA TYR A 8 -6.57 7.63 3.15
C TYR A 8 -7.94 6.95 3.08
N ASP A 9 -8.99 7.59 3.58
CA ASP A 9 -10.38 7.11 3.43
C ASP A 9 -10.73 6.90 1.95
N ASP A 10 -10.29 7.83 1.09
CA ASP A 10 -10.50 7.75 -0.36
C ASP A 10 -9.75 6.55 -0.98
N LEU A 11 -8.56 6.20 -0.48
CA LEU A 11 -7.84 5.00 -0.92
C LEU A 11 -8.54 3.71 -0.46
N VAL A 12 -8.98 3.63 0.79
CA VAL A 12 -9.73 2.47 1.28
C VAL A 12 -11.04 2.30 0.49
N MET A 13 -11.70 3.40 0.15
CA MET A 13 -12.86 3.40 -0.75
C MET A 13 -12.49 2.89 -2.15
N TYR A 14 -11.38 3.37 -2.72
CA TYR A 14 -10.88 2.92 -4.01
C TYR A 14 -10.61 1.41 -4.04
N LEU A 15 -9.98 0.87 -3.00
CA LEU A 15 -9.81 -0.58 -2.83
C LEU A 15 -11.15 -1.30 -2.78
N THR A 16 -12.07 -0.82 -1.95
CA THR A 16 -13.40 -1.42 -1.77
C THR A 16 -14.18 -1.49 -3.08
N GLN A 17 -14.13 -0.42 -3.89
CA GLN A 17 -14.76 -0.37 -5.21
C GLN A 17 -14.17 -1.37 -6.21
N ASN A 18 -12.93 -1.82 -5.98
CA ASN A 18 -12.22 -2.75 -6.84
C ASN A 18 -12.10 -4.17 -6.25
N LEU A 19 -12.77 -4.48 -5.13
CA LEU A 19 -12.71 -5.82 -4.50
C LEU A 19 -13.10 -6.97 -5.44
N ALA A 20 -14.02 -6.71 -6.37
CA ALA A 20 -14.42 -7.68 -7.38
C ALA A 20 -13.26 -8.15 -8.28
N LEU A 21 -12.13 -7.43 -8.32
CA LEU A 21 -10.90 -7.87 -8.98
C LEU A 21 -10.23 -9.05 -8.25
N PHE A 22 -10.33 -9.06 -6.92
CA PHE A 22 -9.72 -10.06 -6.06
C PHE A 22 -10.53 -11.36 -5.96
N GLU A 23 -11.81 -11.31 -6.31
CA GLU A 23 -12.70 -12.48 -6.31
C GLU A 23 -12.70 -13.24 -7.65
N LYS A 24 -12.15 -12.64 -8.71
CA LYS A 24 -12.18 -13.22 -10.06
C LYS A 24 -10.96 -14.09 -10.32
N PRO A 25 -11.14 -15.25 -10.97
CA PRO A 25 -10.00 -16.00 -11.49
C PRO A 25 -9.30 -15.19 -12.59
N GLY A 26 -7.98 -15.26 -12.64
CA GLY A 26 -7.16 -14.55 -13.61
C GLY A 26 -5.89 -15.33 -13.96
N GLN A 27 -5.04 -14.72 -14.78
CA GLN A 27 -3.77 -15.33 -15.13
C GLN A 27 -2.79 -15.22 -13.95
N ILE A 28 -2.29 -16.35 -13.46
CA ILE A 28 -1.24 -16.40 -12.43
C ILE A 28 0.08 -16.75 -13.11
N LYS A 29 1.11 -15.93 -12.90
CA LYS A 29 2.46 -16.21 -13.41
C LYS A 29 3.14 -17.30 -12.55
N PRO A 30 4.00 -18.16 -13.14
CA PRO A 30 4.80 -19.09 -12.34
C PRO A 30 5.64 -18.34 -11.30
N GLY A 31 5.55 -18.77 -10.03
CA GLY A 31 6.26 -18.13 -8.92
C GLY A 31 5.69 -16.78 -8.47
N ALA A 32 4.45 -16.46 -8.84
CA ALA A 32 3.78 -15.26 -8.33
C ALA A 32 3.70 -15.30 -6.79
N PRO A 33 4.01 -14.17 -6.10
CA PRO A 33 3.82 -14.07 -4.67
C PRO A 33 2.34 -14.14 -4.31
N THR A 34 2.05 -14.36 -3.03
CA THR A 34 0.70 -14.17 -2.51
C THR A 34 0.31 -12.69 -2.51
N VAL A 35 -0.99 -12.41 -2.42
CA VAL A 35 -1.52 -11.04 -2.33
C VAL A 35 -0.86 -10.27 -1.18
N LEU A 36 -0.74 -10.89 0.01
CA LEU A 36 -0.14 -10.23 1.16
C LEU A 36 1.37 -10.00 0.98
N GLU A 37 2.11 -11.00 0.52
CA GLU A 37 3.55 -10.86 0.25
C GLU A 37 3.81 -9.71 -0.74
N LEU A 38 3.01 -9.61 -1.81
CA LEU A 38 3.16 -8.52 -2.76
C LEU A 38 2.89 -7.15 -2.12
N ILE A 39 1.81 -7.03 -1.32
CA ILE A 39 1.47 -5.77 -0.64
C ILE A 39 2.61 -5.35 0.28
N GLU A 40 3.16 -6.26 1.09
CA GLU A 40 4.28 -5.99 1.98
C GLU A 40 5.52 -5.52 1.18
N ASP A 41 5.85 -6.22 0.10
CA ASP A 41 7.00 -5.90 -0.76
C ASP A 41 6.88 -4.50 -1.39
N VAL A 42 5.75 -4.21 -2.06
CA VAL A 42 5.60 -2.93 -2.78
C VAL A 42 5.47 -1.75 -1.83
N ILE A 43 4.82 -1.93 -0.69
CA ILE A 43 4.69 -0.86 0.31
C ILE A 43 6.05 -0.58 0.94
N ALA A 44 6.83 -1.62 1.28
CA ALA A 44 8.19 -1.45 1.79
C ALA A 44 9.09 -0.71 0.78
N GLU A 45 9.02 -1.07 -0.51
CA GLU A 45 9.75 -0.37 -1.58
C GLU A 45 9.37 1.12 -1.64
N ASN A 46 8.08 1.43 -1.63
CA ASN A 46 7.60 2.81 -1.68
C ASN A 46 8.04 3.63 -0.46
N VAL A 47 8.08 3.03 0.73
CA VAL A 47 8.55 3.69 1.97
C VAL A 47 10.05 3.97 1.92
N MET A 48 10.85 3.04 1.40
CA MET A 48 12.27 3.26 1.17
C MET A 48 12.48 4.42 0.19
N LEU A 49 11.77 4.41 -0.95
CA LEU A 49 11.85 5.48 -1.95
C LEU A 49 11.44 6.85 -1.38
N LEU A 50 10.37 6.91 -0.60
CA LEU A 50 9.96 8.13 0.12
C LEU A 50 11.09 8.64 1.03
N CYS A 51 11.67 7.74 1.82
CA CYS A 51 12.76 8.05 2.74
C CYS A 51 14.05 8.53 2.04
N GLU A 52 14.32 8.04 0.84
CA GLU A 52 15.44 8.45 -0.01
C GLU A 52 15.19 9.80 -0.68
N GLN A 53 13.95 10.08 -1.09
CA GLN A 53 13.57 11.34 -1.72
C GLN A 53 13.56 12.51 -0.73
N HIS A 54 13.10 12.26 0.51
CA HIS A 54 13.02 13.28 1.56
C HIS A 54 14.13 13.08 2.60
N THR A 55 15.37 13.38 2.19
CA THR A 55 16.57 13.21 3.04
C THR A 55 16.57 14.07 4.31
N GLU A 56 15.78 15.14 4.32
CA GLU A 56 15.56 16.06 5.44
C GLU A 56 14.75 15.45 6.59
N LEU A 57 14.06 14.33 6.36
CA LEU A 57 13.27 13.67 7.39
C LEU A 57 14.15 13.20 8.54
N ASN A 58 13.81 13.66 9.75
CA ASN A 58 14.48 13.21 10.96
C ASN A 58 14.00 11.79 11.39
N THR A 59 14.69 11.20 12.35
CA THR A 59 14.39 9.84 12.84
C THR A 59 12.97 9.70 13.38
N GLU A 60 12.41 10.74 14.00
CA GLU A 60 11.05 10.71 14.55
C GLU A 60 10.01 10.66 13.43
N GLN A 61 10.16 11.50 12.41
CA GLN A 61 9.29 11.51 11.23
C GLN A 61 9.37 10.19 10.47
N ARG A 62 10.58 9.64 10.25
CA ARG A 62 10.77 8.31 9.62
C ARG A 62 10.11 7.21 10.43
N SER A 63 10.25 7.23 11.76
CA SER A 63 9.61 6.27 12.66
C SER A 63 8.08 6.40 12.64
N GLN A 64 7.55 7.60 12.47
CA GLN A 64 6.10 7.81 12.32
C GLN A 64 5.58 7.24 11.00
N ILE A 65 6.29 7.46 9.89
CA ILE A 65 5.94 6.87 8.58
C ILE A 65 5.86 5.36 8.67
N VAL A 66 6.85 4.69 9.28
CA VAL A 66 6.84 3.23 9.44
C VAL A 66 5.60 2.75 10.21
N ARG A 67 5.25 3.41 11.33
CA ARG A 67 4.05 3.04 12.10
C ARG A 67 2.75 3.19 11.31
N GLU A 68 2.65 4.21 10.46
CA GLU A 68 1.46 4.45 9.64
C GLU A 68 1.37 3.41 8.54
N VAL A 69 2.50 3.08 7.92
CA VAL A 69 2.61 2.01 6.94
C VAL A 69 2.18 0.67 7.53
N ASP A 70 2.63 0.33 8.75
CA ASP A 70 2.19 -0.89 9.44
C ASP A 70 0.67 -0.91 9.61
N GLY A 71 0.06 0.24 9.94
CA GLY A 71 -1.39 0.39 10.02
C GLY A 71 -2.09 0.19 8.67
N ILE A 72 -1.55 0.76 7.60
CA ILE A 72 -2.09 0.58 6.24
C ILE A 72 -2.05 -0.91 5.85
N VAL A 73 -0.91 -1.59 6.04
CA VAL A 73 -0.79 -3.01 5.70
C VAL A 73 -1.78 -3.85 6.50
N TYR A 74 -1.98 -3.54 7.78
CA TYR A 74 -2.96 -4.21 8.62
C TYR A 74 -4.40 -4.03 8.09
N ASP A 75 -4.79 -2.81 7.73
CA ASP A 75 -6.12 -2.53 7.18
C ASP A 75 -6.34 -3.25 5.84
N LEU A 76 -5.33 -3.24 4.96
CA LEU A 76 -5.37 -3.97 3.69
C LEU A 76 -5.53 -5.47 3.90
N GLN A 77 -4.81 -6.03 4.88
CA GLN A 77 -4.92 -7.43 5.26
C GLN A 77 -6.33 -7.78 5.76
N GLU A 78 -6.97 -6.89 6.52
CA GLU A 78 -8.33 -7.07 7.00
C GLU A 78 -9.33 -7.06 5.84
N VAL A 79 -9.25 -6.04 4.98
CA VAL A 79 -10.14 -5.86 3.82
C VAL A 79 -10.01 -7.03 2.83
N LEU A 80 -8.80 -7.53 2.62
CA LEU A 80 -8.50 -8.62 1.68
C LEU A 80 -8.39 -9.99 2.35
N SER A 81 -8.84 -10.13 3.60
CA SER A 81 -8.59 -11.30 4.45
C SER A 81 -8.92 -12.66 3.81
N SER A 82 -9.92 -12.73 2.92
CA SER A 82 -10.30 -13.96 2.21
C SER A 82 -9.34 -14.39 1.09
N VAL A 83 -8.46 -13.50 0.64
CA VAL A 83 -7.57 -13.72 -0.52
C VAL A 83 -6.08 -13.52 -0.22
N THR A 84 -5.71 -13.04 0.97
CA THR A 84 -4.32 -12.71 1.37
C THR A 84 -3.29 -13.78 1.02
N ASN A 85 -3.63 -15.06 1.22
CA ASN A 85 -2.73 -16.20 0.98
C ASN A 85 -2.83 -16.80 -0.44
N GLN A 86 -3.61 -16.20 -1.34
CA GLN A 86 -3.74 -16.67 -2.71
C GLN A 86 -2.64 -16.05 -3.58
N PRO A 87 -2.05 -16.81 -4.54
CA PRO A 87 -1.13 -16.23 -5.51
C PRO A 87 -1.81 -15.14 -6.32
N VAL A 88 -1.12 -14.01 -6.48
CA VAL A 88 -1.65 -12.84 -7.16
C VAL A 88 -1.81 -13.08 -8.66
N THR A 89 -2.92 -12.61 -9.25
CA THR A 89 -3.08 -12.57 -10.71
C THR A 89 -2.31 -11.40 -11.32
N VAL A 90 -2.10 -11.41 -12.64
CA VAL A 90 -1.47 -10.29 -13.36
C VAL A 90 -2.22 -8.98 -13.13
N GLU A 91 -3.54 -9.01 -13.15
CA GLU A 91 -4.38 -7.83 -12.97
C GLU A 91 -4.38 -7.33 -11.52
N GLN A 92 -4.43 -8.26 -10.54
CA GLN A 92 -4.32 -7.92 -9.12
C GLN A 92 -2.96 -7.32 -8.79
N HIS A 93 -1.89 -7.83 -9.38
CA HIS A 93 -0.55 -7.28 -9.18
C HIS A 93 -0.45 -5.85 -9.71
N ALA A 94 -0.92 -5.60 -10.93
CA ALA A 94 -0.93 -4.25 -11.48
C ALA A 94 -1.74 -3.27 -10.63
N PHE A 95 -2.88 -3.72 -10.07
CA PHE A 95 -3.67 -2.92 -9.15
C PHE A 95 -2.94 -2.63 -7.84
N ILE A 96 -2.26 -3.62 -7.26
CA ILE A 96 -1.49 -3.46 -6.01
C ILE A 96 -0.33 -2.47 -6.21
N ASP A 97 0.37 -2.54 -7.34
CA ASP A 97 1.44 -1.57 -7.68
C ASP A 97 0.89 -0.15 -7.78
N GLU A 98 -0.25 0.02 -8.45
CA GLU A 98 -0.92 1.33 -8.57
C GLU A 98 -1.35 1.85 -7.18
N PHE A 99 -2.00 1.00 -6.40
CA PHE A 99 -2.46 1.34 -5.06
C PHE A 99 -1.30 1.78 -4.15
N ALA A 100 -0.18 1.05 -4.17
CA ALA A 100 1.01 1.40 -3.40
C ALA A 100 1.61 2.75 -3.83
N GLY A 101 1.58 3.05 -5.12
CA GLY A 101 1.95 4.37 -5.64
C GLY A 101 1.04 5.49 -5.11
N LEU A 102 -0.27 5.24 -5.00
CA LEU A 102 -1.21 6.20 -4.41
C LEU A 102 -0.95 6.40 -2.90
N VAL A 103 -0.64 5.33 -2.16
CA VAL A 103 -0.22 5.41 -0.75
C VAL A 103 1.03 6.27 -0.62
N LYS A 104 2.04 6.04 -1.45
CA LYS A 104 3.26 6.87 -1.46
C LYS A 104 2.94 8.35 -1.69
N ASN A 105 2.05 8.65 -2.64
CA ASN A 105 1.65 10.04 -2.92
C ASN A 105 0.98 10.71 -1.70
N LEU A 106 0.22 9.97 -0.88
CA LEU A 106 -0.32 10.53 0.37
C LEU A 106 0.80 10.94 1.33
N PHE A 107 1.82 10.09 1.47
CA PHE A 107 2.96 10.39 2.31
C PHE A 107 3.80 11.56 1.76
N ASP A 108 4.06 11.59 0.45
CA ASP A 108 4.78 12.71 -0.18
C ASP A 108 4.11 14.05 0.13
N ASN A 109 2.78 14.12 -0.05
CA ASN A 109 2.01 15.32 0.26
C ASN A 109 2.06 15.66 1.76
N ALA A 110 1.92 14.65 2.64
CA ALA A 110 1.97 14.86 4.08
C ALA A 110 3.33 15.36 4.57
N VAL A 111 4.42 14.88 3.97
CA VAL A 111 5.79 15.34 4.25
C VAL A 111 5.95 16.79 3.82
N ILE A 112 5.55 17.14 2.59
CA ILE A 112 5.66 18.52 2.06
C ILE A 112 4.88 19.52 2.91
N GLU A 113 3.68 19.17 3.38
CA GLU A 113 2.86 20.03 4.25
C GLU A 113 3.42 20.19 5.67
N SER A 114 4.29 19.29 6.10
CA SER A 114 4.86 19.27 7.46
C SER A 114 6.22 19.97 7.56
N VAL A 115 6.75 20.49 6.44
CA VAL A 115 8.01 21.24 6.32
C VAL A 115 7.71 22.73 6.17
#